data_AF-A0A537K0K2-F1
#
_entry.id   AF-A0A537K0K2-F1
#
_cell.length_a   1.000
_cell.length_b   1.000
_cell.length_c   1.000
_cell.angle_alpha   90.00
_cell.angle_beta   90.00
_cell.angle_gamma   90.00
#
_symmetry.space_group_name_H-M   'P 1'
#
loop_
_entity.id
_entity.type
_entity.pdbx_description
1 polymer ?
#
loop_
_entity_poly.entity_id
_entity_poly.type
_entity_poly.pdbx_seq_one_letter_code
_entity_poly.pdbx_strand_id
1 'polypeptide(L)'
;MHIADVEAGILGANGIVGGGIGLATGAALAAQLAGRDDVTLCFFGDGALNQGVLHESANLAAIWKLPVVYICENNQYAMSARADKFTSVPDPEVRAKAYGFPGVSCDGMDVMAVYRTV
;
A
#
# COMPACT_ATOMS: atom_id res chain seq x y z
N MET A 1 3.54 3.62 18.61
CA MET A 1 4.70 3.45 17.71
C MET A 1 4.55 4.44 16.57
N HIS A 2 5.42 5.45 16.50
CA HIS A 2 5.49 6.40 15.39
C HIS A 2 6.96 6.56 15.01
N ILE A 3 7.50 5.60 14.26
CA ILE A 3 8.91 5.57 13.86
C ILE A 3 9.06 6.35 12.55
N ALA A 4 10.13 7.14 12.46
CA ALA A 4 10.58 7.80 11.25
C ALA A 4 12.11 7.79 11.24
N ASP A 5 12.68 7.53 10.08
CA ASP A 5 14.13 7.57 9.83
C ASP A 5 14.32 7.93 8.35
N VAL A 6 14.44 9.22 8.09
CA VAL A 6 14.52 9.74 6.71
C VAL A 6 15.83 9.34 6.05
N GLU A 7 16.91 9.17 6.81
CA GLU A 7 18.20 8.70 6.28
C GLU A 7 18.09 7.26 5.78
N ALA A 8 17.33 6.42 6.47
CA ALA A 8 17.00 5.06 6.05
C ALA A 8 15.86 4.98 5.02
N GLY A 9 15.29 6.11 4.56
CA GLY A 9 14.17 6.14 3.61
C GLY A 9 12.79 5.87 4.22
N ILE A 10 12.69 5.86 5.56
CA ILE A 10 11.44 5.67 6.29
C ILE A 10 10.80 7.04 6.55
N LEU A 11 9.87 7.42 5.68
CA LEU A 11 9.22 8.75 5.68
C LEU A 11 8.31 9.03 6.89
N GLY A 12 8.07 8.03 7.73
CA GLY A 12 7.38 8.17 9.01
C GLY A 12 6.03 7.45 9.06
N ALA A 13 5.70 6.95 10.24
CA ALA A 13 4.40 6.35 10.54
C ALA A 13 3.34 7.41 10.85
N ASN A 14 2.09 7.14 10.46
CA ASN A 14 0.94 8.01 10.69
C ASN A 14 -0.07 7.34 11.64
N GLY A 15 -0.68 8.11 12.54
CA GLY A 15 -1.74 7.64 13.45
C GLY A 15 -3.12 7.50 12.77
N ILE A 16 -3.27 8.00 11.54
CA ILE A 16 -4.49 7.89 10.74
C ILE A 16 -4.43 6.65 9.84
N VAL A 17 -5.45 5.79 9.91
CA VAL A 17 -5.56 4.60 9.05
C VAL A 17 -5.53 5.02 7.57
N GLY A 18 -4.61 4.45 6.80
CA GLY A 18 -4.41 4.79 5.38
C GLY A 18 -3.74 6.14 5.13
N GLY A 19 -3.46 6.94 6.16
CA GLY A 19 -2.89 8.28 6.00
C GLY A 19 -1.46 8.31 5.44
N GLY A 20 -0.76 7.16 5.42
CA GLY A 20 0.55 7.02 4.75
C GLY A 20 0.45 6.80 3.23
N ILE A 21 -0.73 6.44 2.70
CA ILE A 21 -0.89 6.04 1.30
C ILE A 21 -0.66 7.23 0.35
N GLY A 22 -1.25 8.38 0.67
CA GLY A 22 -1.04 9.61 -0.10
C GLY A 22 0.41 10.10 -0.03
N LEU A 23 1.07 9.98 1.13
CA LEU A 23 2.47 10.33 1.30
C LEU A 23 3.39 9.45 0.45
N ALA A 24 3.16 8.13 0.44
CA ALA A 24 3.92 7.20 -0.38
C ALA A 24 3.74 7.48 -1.89
N THR A 25 2.52 7.78 -2.31
CA THR A 25 2.23 8.15 -3.71
C THR A 25 2.96 9.43 -4.11
N GLY A 26 2.96 10.44 -3.23
CA GLY A 26 3.69 11.68 -3.43
C GLY A 26 5.20 11.47 -3.48
N ALA A 27 5.75 10.58 -2.66
CA ALA A 27 7.17 10.23 -2.68
C ALA A 27 7.57 9.55 -3.99
N ALA A 28 6.75 8.62 -4.50
CA ALA A 28 6.97 7.98 -5.80
C ALA A 28 6.91 8.99 -6.96
N LEU A 29 5.96 9.94 -6.90
CA LEU A 29 5.89 11.04 -7.86
C LEU A 29 7.15 11.91 -7.79
N ALA A 30 7.63 12.25 -6.60
CA ALA A 30 8.84 13.05 -6.42
C ALA A 30 10.08 12.33 -6.98
N ALA A 31 10.23 11.02 -6.74
CA ALA A 31 11.31 10.21 -7.31
C ALA A 31 11.27 10.23 -8.85
N GLN A 32 10.09 9.99 -9.44
CA GLN A 32 9.90 10.02 -10.89
C GLN A 32 10.22 11.41 -11.49
N LEU A 33 9.74 12.50 -10.87
CA LEU A 33 10.00 13.86 -11.34
C LEU A 33 11.48 14.25 -11.21
N ALA A 34 12.17 13.71 -10.22
CA ALA A 34 13.60 13.91 -10.03
C ALA A 34 14.47 13.01 -10.93
N GLY A 35 13.86 12.12 -11.73
CA GLY A 35 14.60 11.16 -12.57
C GLY A 35 15.42 10.17 -11.74
N ARG A 36 14.97 9.85 -10.52
CA ARG A 36 15.60 8.86 -9.66
C ARG A 36 14.98 7.48 -9.88
N ASP A 37 15.78 6.44 -9.70
CA ASP A 37 15.37 5.04 -9.87
C ASP A 37 14.75 4.41 -8.60
N ASP A 38 14.37 5.23 -7.61
CA ASP A 38 13.78 4.69 -6.37
C ASP A 38 12.36 4.17 -6.59
N VAL A 39 12.03 3.12 -5.85
CA VAL A 39 10.67 2.59 -5.73
C VAL A 39 10.17 2.85 -4.31
N THR A 40 8.96 3.41 -4.19
CA THR A 40 8.33 3.63 -2.89
C THR A 40 7.52 2.40 -2.47
N LEU A 41 7.78 1.89 -1.26
CA LEU A 41 6.98 0.83 -0.65
C LEU A 41 5.96 1.43 0.32
N CYS A 42 4.68 1.11 0.14
CA CYS A 42 3.58 1.60 0.95
C CYS A 42 2.90 0.44 1.69
N PHE A 43 3.19 0.28 2.98
CA PHE A 43 2.58 -0.73 3.83
C PHE A 43 1.29 -0.20 4.47
N PHE A 44 0.23 -1.01 4.46
CA PHE A 44 -1.03 -0.72 5.14
C PHE A 44 -1.81 -2.02 5.44
N GLY A 45 -2.70 -1.98 6.43
CA GLY A 45 -3.56 -3.13 6.76
C GLY A 45 -4.84 -3.21 5.92
N ASP A 46 -5.50 -4.37 5.94
CA ASP A 46 -6.80 -4.64 5.29
C ASP A 46 -7.89 -3.61 5.64
N GLY A 47 -7.91 -3.08 6.86
CA GLY A 47 -8.79 -1.97 7.25
C GLY A 47 -8.67 -0.71 6.37
N ALA A 48 -7.45 -0.44 5.86
CA ALA A 48 -7.20 0.71 5.01
C ALA A 48 -7.69 0.53 3.56
N LEU A 49 -8.08 -0.69 3.16
CA LEU A 49 -8.65 -0.96 1.83
C LEU A 49 -9.91 -0.13 1.54
N ASN A 50 -10.63 0.28 2.59
CA ASN A 50 -11.87 1.04 2.48
C ASN A 50 -11.67 2.56 2.66
N GLN A 51 -10.43 3.04 2.76
CA GLN A 51 -10.15 4.46 2.84
C GLN A 51 -10.17 5.10 1.45
N GLY A 52 -10.85 6.24 1.31
CA GLY A 52 -10.93 7.00 0.05
C GLY A 52 -9.57 7.33 -0.54
N VAL A 53 -8.61 7.69 0.32
CA VAL A 53 -7.23 8.02 -0.08
C VAL A 53 -6.55 6.90 -0.85
N LEU A 54 -6.86 5.62 -0.57
CA LEU A 54 -6.32 4.50 -1.35
C LEU A 54 -6.81 4.54 -2.78
N HIS A 55 -8.10 4.79 -2.98
CA HIS A 55 -8.73 4.81 -4.29
C HIS A 55 -8.20 5.94 -5.17
N GLU A 56 -8.08 7.14 -4.58
CA GLU A 56 -7.52 8.31 -5.25
C GLU A 56 -6.04 8.09 -5.60
N SER A 57 -5.25 7.62 -4.62
CA SER A 57 -3.81 7.39 -4.77
C SER A 57 -3.49 6.28 -5.77
N ALA A 58 -4.19 5.16 -5.71
CA ALA A 58 -4.02 4.04 -6.64
C ALA A 58 -4.33 4.45 -8.08
N ASN A 59 -5.43 5.19 -8.28
CA ASN A 59 -5.78 5.69 -9.61
C ASN A 59 -4.71 6.65 -10.16
N LEU A 60 -4.23 7.60 -9.34
CA LEU A 60 -3.16 8.52 -9.74
C LEU A 60 -1.86 7.78 -10.07
N ALA A 61 -1.46 6.83 -9.23
CA ALA A 61 -0.29 5.99 -9.46
C ALA A 61 -0.38 5.21 -10.78
N ALA A 62 -1.55 4.67 -11.10
CA ALA A 62 -1.78 3.94 -12.35
C ALA A 62 -1.65 4.85 -13.58
N ILE A 63 -2.35 5.99 -13.61
CA ILE A 63 -2.35 6.87 -14.80
C ILE A 63 -0.99 7.54 -15.04
N TRP A 64 -0.24 7.81 -13.98
CA TRP A 64 1.09 8.42 -14.06
C TRP A 64 2.23 7.40 -14.09
N LYS A 65 1.90 6.10 -14.01
CA LYS A 65 2.85 4.97 -13.99
C LYS A 65 3.92 5.12 -12.90
N LEU A 66 3.51 5.56 -11.72
CA LEU A 66 4.43 5.89 -10.63
C LEU A 66 5.18 4.64 -10.11
N PRO A 67 6.44 4.79 -9.67
CA PRO A 67 7.24 3.72 -9.07
C PRO A 67 6.82 3.49 -7.60
N VAL A 68 5.64 2.91 -7.39
CA VAL A 68 5.09 2.59 -6.06
C VAL A 68 4.56 1.18 -5.98
N VAL A 69 4.84 0.50 -4.86
CA VAL A 69 4.26 -0.80 -4.51
C VAL A 69 3.36 -0.63 -3.30
N TYR A 70 2.08 -0.90 -3.47
CA TYR A 70 1.08 -0.92 -2.40
C TYR A 70 1.02 -2.33 -1.79
N ILE A 71 1.43 -2.45 -0.53
CA ILE A 71 1.57 -3.72 0.19
C ILE A 71 0.48 -3.77 1.27
N CYS A 72 -0.54 -4.61 1.03
CA CYS A 72 -1.62 -4.83 1.99
C CYS A 72 -1.28 -5.99 2.92
N GLU A 73 -1.09 -5.71 4.20
CA GLU A 73 -0.94 -6.70 5.26
C GLU A 73 -2.32 -7.19 5.71
N ASN A 74 -2.83 -8.24 5.06
CA ASN A 74 -4.18 -8.73 5.25
C ASN A 74 -4.31 -9.73 6.42
N ASN A 75 -4.36 -9.22 7.65
CA ASN A 75 -4.50 -10.03 8.88
C ASN A 75 -5.96 -10.39 9.24
N GLN A 76 -6.92 -10.08 8.36
CA GLN A 76 -8.36 -10.35 8.49
C GLN A 76 -9.13 -9.50 9.51
N TYR A 77 -8.49 -8.57 10.22
CA TYR A 77 -9.11 -7.79 11.28
C TYR A 77 -8.70 -6.31 11.30
N ALA A 78 -9.68 -5.43 11.22
CA ALA A 78 -9.52 -4.01 11.55
C ALA A 78 -10.05 -3.75 12.96
N MET A 79 -9.12 -3.63 13.92
CA MET A 79 -9.42 -3.48 15.34
C MET A 79 -10.26 -4.67 15.88
N SER A 80 -11.58 -4.51 16.00
CA SER A 80 -12.49 -5.55 16.49
C SER A 80 -13.34 -6.20 15.40
N ALA A 81 -13.31 -5.68 14.18
CA ALA A 81 -14.15 -6.16 13.09
C ALA A 81 -13.34 -7.09 12.16
N ARG A 82 -13.95 -8.22 11.79
CA ARG A 82 -13.44 -9.09 10.72
C ARG A 82 -13.64 -8.44 9.37
N ALA A 83 -12.70 -8.62 8.44
CA ALA A 83 -12.73 -8.04 7.10
C ALA A 83 -14.06 -8.27 6.35
N ASP A 84 -14.64 -9.46 6.50
CA ASP A 84 -15.93 -9.85 5.90
C ASP A 84 -17.16 -9.06 6.41
N LYS A 85 -17.01 -8.25 7.45
CA LYS A 85 -18.07 -7.38 7.99
C LYS A 85 -18.06 -5.96 7.44
N PHE A 86 -16.95 -5.52 6.87
CA PHE A 86 -16.79 -4.12 6.45
C PHE A 86 -16.15 -3.95 5.07
N THR A 87 -15.67 -5.03 4.45
CA THR A 87 -15.08 -5.03 3.10
C THR A 87 -15.88 -5.93 2.17
N SER A 88 -16.52 -5.34 1.15
CA SER A 88 -17.37 -6.07 0.19
C SER A 88 -16.58 -7.00 -0.73
N VAL A 89 -15.36 -6.60 -1.09
CA VAL A 89 -14.40 -7.40 -1.86
C VAL A 89 -13.18 -7.62 -0.96
N PRO A 90 -13.12 -8.74 -0.20
CA PRO A 90 -12.12 -8.96 0.83
C PRO A 90 -10.74 -9.32 0.27
N ASP A 91 -10.67 -9.67 -1.01
CA ASP A 91 -9.42 -10.01 -1.71
C ASP A 91 -8.73 -8.72 -2.22
N PRO A 92 -7.55 -8.34 -1.66
CA PRO A 92 -6.81 -7.17 -2.10
C PRO A 92 -6.34 -7.26 -3.56
N GLU A 93 -6.05 -8.47 -4.06
CA GLU A 93 -5.59 -8.69 -5.44
C GLU A 93 -6.70 -8.33 -6.44
N VAL A 94 -7.94 -8.72 -6.15
CA VAL A 94 -9.10 -8.35 -6.98
C VAL A 94 -9.29 -6.83 -7.00
N ARG A 95 -9.09 -6.14 -5.88
CA ARG A 95 -9.18 -4.68 -5.80
C ARG A 95 -8.04 -4.00 -6.57
N ALA A 96 -6.82 -4.53 -6.51
CA ALA A 96 -5.68 -4.00 -7.25
C ALA A 96 -5.95 -4.00 -8.77
N LYS A 97 -6.54 -5.09 -9.28
CA LYS A 97 -6.91 -5.23 -10.70
C LYS A 97 -7.91 -4.15 -11.16
N ALA A 98 -8.76 -3.65 -10.27
CA ALA A 98 -9.70 -2.56 -10.60
C ALA A 98 -9.00 -1.23 -10.96
N TYR A 99 -7.76 -1.02 -10.52
CA TYR A 99 -6.94 0.16 -10.88
C TYR A 99 -6.01 -0.11 -12.08
N GLY A 100 -6.06 -1.29 -12.67
CA GLY A 100 -5.14 -1.70 -13.73
C GLY A 100 -3.78 -2.19 -13.22
N PHE A 101 -3.63 -2.42 -11.92
CA PHE A 101 -2.44 -3.07 -11.38
C PHE A 101 -2.49 -4.59 -11.59
N PRO A 102 -1.33 -5.29 -11.68
CA PRO A 102 -1.30 -6.74 -11.84
C PRO A 102 -2.02 -7.46 -10.69
N GLY A 103 -1.78 -7.00 -9.45
CA GLY A 103 -2.27 -7.63 -8.23
C GLY A 103 -1.62 -9.01 -8.00
N VAL A 104 -0.94 -9.18 -6.87
CA VAL A 104 -0.33 -10.47 -6.50
C VAL A 104 -0.56 -10.74 -5.03
N SER A 105 -1.01 -11.95 -4.70
CA SER A 105 -1.10 -12.45 -3.33
C SER A 105 0.00 -13.47 -3.06
N CYS A 106 0.57 -13.46 -1.85
CA CYS A 106 1.48 -14.48 -1.37
C CYS A 106 1.16 -14.83 0.09
N ASP A 107 1.72 -15.93 0.60
CA ASP A 107 1.64 -16.27 2.02
C ASP A 107 2.53 -15.32 2.83
N GLY A 108 1.92 -14.37 3.54
CA GLY A 108 2.63 -13.41 4.39
C GLY A 108 3.36 -14.06 5.59
N MET A 109 3.09 -15.33 5.89
CA MET A 109 3.79 -16.10 6.92
C MET A 109 5.01 -16.86 6.37
N ASP A 110 5.20 -16.92 5.04
CA ASP A 110 6.41 -17.44 4.40
C ASP A 110 7.28 -16.27 3.91
N VAL A 111 8.36 -16.00 4.66
CA VAL A 111 9.33 -14.94 4.33
C VAL A 111 9.93 -15.08 2.93
N MET A 112 10.10 -16.31 2.44
CA MET A 112 10.65 -16.56 1.12
C MET A 112 9.59 -16.33 0.04
N ALA A 113 8.31 -16.55 0.33
CA ALA A 113 7.22 -16.15 -0.56
C ALA A 113 7.17 -14.63 -0.68
N VAL A 114 7.19 -13.91 0.44
CA VAL A 114 7.23 -12.43 0.45
C VAL A 114 8.42 -11.89 -0.33
N TYR A 115 9.64 -12.38 -0.05
CA TYR A 115 10.88 -11.93 -0.71
C TYR A 115 10.90 -12.15 -2.23
N ARG A 116 10.22 -13.18 -2.73
CA ARG A 116 10.13 -13.43 -4.18
C ARG A 116 9.05 -12.59 -4.86
N THR A 117 8.07 -12.12 -4.11
CA THR A 117 6.91 -11.39 -4.63
C THR A 117 7.14 -9.89 -4.67
N VAL A 118 7.82 -9.33 -3.66
CA VAL A 118 8.12 -7.90 -3.51
C VAL A 118 9.53 -7.61 -4.00
#